data_AF-A0A661WYE6-F1
#
_entry.id   AF-A0A661WYE6-F1
#
_cell.length_a   1.000
_cell.length_b   1.000
_cell.length_c   1.000
_cell.angle_alpha   90.00
_cell.angle_beta   90.00
_cell.angle_gamma   90.00
#
_symmetry.space_group_name_H-M   'P 1'
#
loop_
_entity.id
_entity.type
_entity.pdbx_description
1 polymer ?
#
loop_
_entity_poly.entity_id
_entity_poly.type
_entity_poly.pdbx_seq_one_letter_code
_entity_poly.pdbx_strand_id
1 'polypeptide(L)'
;KKDINKVDDETLILADVSEKAMRQVKEFALELLSDKVEEGILTKEQAERIVDELVSGKWTHDYPLSFEKVKEMGLKVSTDMPHEVYALMSLYPQSGMGRPSVQYIPLPITPKQNEKK
;
A
#
# COMPACT_ATOMS: atom_id res chain seq x y z
N LYS A 1 -21.17 8.65 15.38
CA LYS A 1 -20.65 7.49 16.14
C LYS A 1 -21.82 6.60 16.52
N LYS A 2 -21.73 5.29 16.27
CA LYS A 2 -22.74 4.31 16.69
C LYS A 2 -22.60 4.09 18.21
N ASP A 3 -23.70 3.78 18.90
CA ASP A 3 -23.68 3.38 20.31
C ASP A 3 -22.85 2.10 20.46
N ILE A 4 -21.91 2.09 21.41
CA ILE A 4 -20.97 0.99 21.64
C ILE A 4 -21.69 -0.31 21.97
N ASN A 5 -22.84 -0.23 22.66
CA ASN A 5 -23.67 -1.40 23.01
C ASN A 5 -24.41 -1.99 21.79
N LYS A 6 -24.34 -1.33 20.62
CA LYS A 6 -24.91 -1.78 19.35
C LYS A 6 -23.83 -2.14 18.32
N VAL A 7 -22.56 -2.15 18.75
CA VAL A 7 -21.42 -2.61 17.98
C VAL A 7 -21.12 -4.04 18.44
N ASP A 8 -20.82 -4.92 17.50
CA ASP A 8 -20.46 -6.29 17.80
C ASP A 8 -19.07 -6.37 18.44
N ASP A 9 -18.87 -7.30 19.38
CA ASP A 9 -17.59 -7.44 20.10
C ASP A 9 -16.41 -7.71 19.15
N GLU A 10 -16.64 -8.46 18.06
CA GLU A 10 -15.61 -8.70 17.04
C GLU A 10 -15.19 -7.38 16.37
N THR A 11 -16.14 -6.47 16.14
CA THR A 11 -15.85 -5.15 15.57
C THR A 11 -15.02 -4.30 16.53
N LEU A 12 -15.23 -4.42 17.86
CA LEU A 12 -14.43 -3.72 18.86
C LEU A 12 -12.99 -4.26 18.91
N ILE A 13 -12.83 -5.58 18.83
CA ILE A 13 -11.50 -6.22 18.77
C ILE A 13 -10.77 -5.80 17.49
N LEU A 14 -11.44 -5.83 16.34
CA LEU A 14 -10.87 -5.39 15.07
C LEU A 14 -10.47 -3.91 15.09
N ALA A 15 -11.22 -3.05 15.76
CA ALA A 15 -10.86 -1.65 15.92
C ALA A 15 -9.55 -1.48 16.71
N ASP A 16 -9.39 -2.19 17.84
CA ASP A 16 -8.16 -2.17 18.64
C ASP A 16 -6.95 -2.75 17.88
N VAL A 17 -7.15 -3.85 17.16
CA VAL A 17 -6.12 -4.42 16.28
C VAL A 17 -5.73 -3.42 15.18
N SER A 18 -6.72 -2.74 14.59
CA SER A 18 -6.48 -1.73 13.56
C SER A 18 -5.68 -0.54 14.09
N GLU A 19 -5.99 -0.05 15.28
CA GLU A 19 -5.24 1.04 15.93
C GLU A 19 -3.77 0.65 16.19
N LYS A 20 -3.53 -0.58 16.64
CA LYS A 20 -2.17 -1.12 16.82
C LYS A 20 -1.43 -1.20 15.49
N ALA A 21 -2.08 -1.72 14.45
CA ALA A 21 -1.50 -1.86 13.12
C ALA A 21 -1.13 -0.48 12.54
N MET A 22 -2.02 0.52 12.64
CA MET A 22 -1.72 1.88 12.18
C MET A 22 -0.49 2.47 12.87
N ARG A 23 -0.34 2.26 14.19
CA ARG A 23 0.79 2.75 14.96
C ARG A 23 2.11 2.08 14.55
N GLN A 24 2.09 0.76 14.33
CA GLN A 24 3.24 0.01 13.82
C GLN A 24 3.65 0.45 12.42
N VAL A 25 2.68 0.66 11.52
CA VAL A 25 2.96 1.14 10.16
C VAL A 25 3.53 2.56 10.18
N LYS A 26 3.03 3.43 11.07
CA LYS A 26 3.58 4.78 11.27
C LYS A 26 5.02 4.75 11.77
N GLU A 27 5.32 3.93 12.77
CA GLU A 27 6.68 3.75 13.29
C GLU A 27 7.65 3.25 12.20
N PHE A 28 7.25 2.22 11.46
CA PHE A 28 8.05 1.68 10.36
C PHE A 28 8.26 2.69 9.22
N ALA A 29 7.22 3.42 8.83
CA ALA A 29 7.34 4.43 7.77
C ALA A 29 8.24 5.61 8.19
N LEU A 30 8.26 5.97 9.48
CA LEU A 30 9.21 6.96 10.01
C LEU A 30 10.64 6.43 10.00
N GLU A 31 10.84 5.15 10.31
CA GLU A 31 12.15 4.49 10.21
C GLU A 31 12.66 4.51 8.76
N LEU A 32 11.81 4.24 7.76
CA LEU A 32 12.21 4.32 6.35
C LEU A 32 12.63 5.74 5.90
N LEU A 33 12.17 6.78 6.60
CA LEU A 33 12.51 8.17 6.31
C LEU A 33 13.66 8.70 7.17
N SER A 34 14.19 7.92 8.14
CA SER A 34 15.22 8.40 9.07
C SER A 34 16.47 8.86 8.33
N ASP A 35 16.94 8.08 7.35
CA ASP A 35 18.10 8.43 6.52
C ASP A 35 17.92 9.77 5.81
N LYS A 36 16.68 10.09 5.38
CA LYS A 36 16.37 11.35 4.69
C LYS A 36 16.27 12.53 5.64
N VAL A 37 15.96 12.29 6.91
CA VAL A 37 16.06 13.29 7.96
C VAL A 37 17.53 13.54 8.32
N GLU A 38 18.35 12.49 8.45
CA GLU A 38 19.78 12.58 8.75
C GLU A 38 20.58 13.27 7.62
N GLU A 39 20.25 12.96 6.36
CA GLU A 39 20.81 13.62 5.17
C GLU A 39 20.37 15.09 5.03
N GLY A 40 19.46 15.59 5.88
CA GLY A 40 18.93 16.95 5.83
C GLY A 40 18.00 17.22 4.64
N ILE A 41 17.50 16.17 3.99
CA ILE A 41 16.55 16.27 2.87
C ILE A 41 15.15 16.58 3.40
N LEU A 42 14.78 16.02 4.55
CA LEU A 42 13.51 16.26 5.24
C LEU A 42 13.79 16.76 6.66
N THR A 43 12.93 17.63 7.19
CA THR A 43 12.88 17.85 8.65
C THR A 43 12.10 16.72 9.31
N LYS A 44 12.30 16.54 10.62
CA LYS A 44 11.53 15.56 11.40
C LYS A 44 10.02 15.81 11.30
N GLU A 45 9.60 17.07 11.36
CA GLU A 45 8.18 17.46 11.24
C GLU A 45 7.62 17.16 9.85
N GLN A 46 8.43 17.33 8.80
CA GLN A 46 8.02 16.97 7.44
C GLN A 46 7.84 15.46 7.30
N ALA A 47 8.78 14.66 7.84
CA ALA A 47 8.66 13.20 7.83
C ALA A 47 7.41 12.74 8.59
N GLU A 48 7.14 13.28 9.78
CA GLU A 48 5.94 12.98 10.55
C GLU A 48 4.65 13.32 9.80
N ARG A 49 4.59 14.49 9.16
CA ARG A 49 3.44 14.91 8.36
C ARG A 49 3.20 13.99 7.16
N ILE A 50 4.26 13.63 6.44
CA ILE A 50 4.17 12.73 5.27
C ILE A 50 3.66 11.36 5.69
N VAL A 51 4.23 10.79 6.76
CA VAL A 51 3.82 9.48 7.26
C VAL A 51 2.37 9.50 7.72
N ASP A 52 1.95 10.54 8.45
CA ASP A 52 0.55 10.67 8.87
C ASP A 52 -0.39 10.71 7.66
N GLU A 53 -0.04 11.45 6.61
CA GLU A 53 -0.87 11.57 5.43
C GLU A 53 -1.00 10.26 4.62
N LEU A 54 0.03 9.41 4.65
CA LEU A 54 0.05 8.12 3.96
C LEU A 54 -0.59 6.99 4.78
N VAL A 55 -0.47 7.03 6.12
CA VAL A 55 -0.89 5.93 7.00
C VAL A 55 -2.28 6.15 7.59
N SER A 56 -2.80 7.39 7.66
CA SER A 56 -4.08 7.70 8.32
C SER A 56 -5.33 7.11 7.65
N GLY A 57 -5.19 6.37 6.55
CA GLY A 57 -6.32 5.89 5.74
C GLY A 57 -7.00 7.00 4.93
N LYS A 58 -6.29 8.13 4.67
CA LYS A 58 -6.78 9.22 3.81
C LYS A 58 -7.01 8.76 2.38
N TRP A 59 -6.20 7.81 1.92
CA TRP A 59 -6.23 7.25 0.58
C TRP A 59 -6.56 5.77 0.65
N THR A 60 -7.35 5.30 -0.31
CA THR A 60 -7.53 3.86 -0.56
C THR A 60 -6.30 3.31 -1.26
N HIS A 61 -6.05 2.01 -1.12
CA HIS A 61 -4.87 1.34 -1.70
C HIS A 61 -4.75 1.46 -3.22
N ASP A 62 -5.86 1.73 -3.91
CA ASP A 62 -5.98 1.86 -5.35
C ASP A 62 -6.01 3.32 -5.83
N TYR A 63 -5.96 4.30 -4.91
CA TYR A 63 -5.96 5.71 -5.27
C TYR A 63 -4.57 6.16 -5.73
N PRO A 64 -4.39 6.53 -7.01
CA PRO A 64 -3.08 6.94 -7.51
C PRO A 64 -2.72 8.33 -6.97
N LEU A 65 -1.51 8.47 -6.43
CA LEU A 65 -0.93 9.76 -6.07
C LEU A 65 -0.20 10.35 -7.28
N SER A 66 -0.71 11.45 -7.81
CA SER A 66 -0.09 12.14 -8.95
C SER A 66 1.23 12.83 -8.54
N PHE A 67 2.08 13.13 -9.52
CA PHE A 67 3.32 13.88 -9.31
C PHE A 67 3.08 15.18 -8.52
N GLU A 68 2.07 15.96 -8.91
CA GLU A 68 1.71 17.22 -8.26
C GLU A 68 1.36 17.00 -6.78
N LYS A 69 0.55 15.98 -6.48
CA LYS A 69 0.15 15.64 -5.11
C LYS A 69 1.35 15.28 -4.24
N VAL A 70 2.24 14.45 -4.76
CA VAL A 70 3.41 13.98 -4.01
C VAL A 70 4.42 15.12 -3.81
N LYS A 71 4.54 16.01 -4.80
CA LYS A 71 5.36 17.22 -4.69
C LYS A 71 4.79 18.18 -3.64
N GLU A 72 3.47 18.35 -3.58
CA GLU A 72 2.80 19.16 -2.54
C GLU A 72 3.00 18.60 -1.12
N MET A 73 3.16 17.28 -0.98
CA MET A 73 3.51 16.64 0.30
C MET A 73 4.95 16.95 0.75
N GLY A 74 5.78 17.58 -0.09
CA GLY A 74 7.17 17.92 0.23
C GLY A 74 8.18 16.83 -0.09
N LEU A 75 7.77 15.77 -0.78
CA LEU A 75 8.67 14.71 -1.23
C LEU A 75 9.45 15.15 -2.46
N LYS A 76 10.75 14.83 -2.47
CA LYS A 76 11.62 15.08 -3.62
C LYS A 76 11.35 14.04 -4.71
N VAL A 77 10.43 14.36 -5.62
CA VAL A 77 10.06 13.50 -6.75
C VAL A 77 10.48 14.10 -8.09
N SER A 78 10.78 13.22 -9.05
CA SER A 78 11.14 13.56 -10.42
C SER A 78 10.29 12.75 -11.39
N THR A 79 9.94 13.36 -12.53
CA THR A 79 9.34 12.65 -13.67
C THR A 79 10.39 12.22 -14.69
N ASP A 80 11.67 12.52 -14.44
CA ASP A 80 12.76 12.09 -15.29
C ASP A 80 12.89 10.56 -15.20
N MET A 81 12.79 9.90 -16.36
CA MET A 81 12.76 8.46 -16.48
C MET A 81 13.99 8.02 -17.28
N PRO A 82 15.06 7.53 -16.63
CA PRO A 82 16.29 7.17 -17.32
C PRO A 82 16.06 6.11 -18.40
N HIS A 83 16.76 6.24 -19.52
CA HIS A 83 16.62 5.33 -20.66
C HIS A 83 16.91 3.86 -20.29
N GLU A 84 17.78 3.63 -19.31
CA GLU A 84 18.10 2.31 -18.78
C GLU A 84 16.86 1.60 -18.22
N VAL A 85 15.91 2.34 -17.63
CA VAL A 85 14.69 1.73 -17.10
C VAL A 85 13.75 1.30 -18.24
N TYR A 86 13.65 2.09 -19.31
CA TYR A 86 12.93 1.67 -20.52
C TYR A 86 13.57 0.47 -21.20
N ALA A 87 14.92 0.43 -21.22
CA ALA A 87 15.66 -0.73 -21.72
C ALA A 87 15.36 -1.98 -20.88
N LEU A 88 15.33 -1.86 -19.55
CA LEU A 88 14.93 -2.94 -18.65
C LEU A 88 13.49 -3.41 -18.89
N MET A 89 12.53 -2.48 -18.98
CA MET A 89 11.13 -2.80 -19.25
C MET A 89 10.95 -3.53 -20.57
N SER A 90 11.76 -3.21 -21.58
CA SER A 90 11.74 -3.86 -22.89
C SER A 90 12.14 -5.35 -22.83
N LEU A 91 12.87 -5.77 -21.79
CA LEU A 91 13.20 -7.19 -21.55
C LEU A 91 12.04 -7.99 -20.97
N TYR A 92 11.03 -7.33 -20.40
CA TYR A 92 9.88 -7.95 -19.74
C TYR A 92 8.57 -7.47 -20.39
N PRO A 93 8.30 -7.86 -21.65
CA PRO A 93 7.05 -7.51 -22.30
C PRO A 93 5.88 -8.05 -21.48
N GLN A 94 4.90 -7.18 -21.20
CA GLN A 94 3.68 -7.58 -20.51
C GLN A 94 3.02 -8.71 -21.31
N SER A 95 2.65 -9.79 -20.63
CA SER A 95 1.97 -10.90 -21.29
C SER A 95 0.67 -10.40 -21.91
N GLY A 96 0.44 -10.69 -23.18
CA GLY A 96 -0.79 -10.29 -23.88
C GLY A 96 -2.06 -10.79 -23.17
N MET A 97 -3.19 -10.17 -23.49
CA MET A 97 -4.51 -10.58 -23.01
C MET A 97 -4.71 -12.09 -23.21
N GLY A 98 -4.86 -12.84 -22.12
CA GLY A 98 -5.15 -14.28 -22.15
C GLY A 98 -4.11 -15.18 -21.47
N ARG A 99 -2.95 -14.65 -21.04
CA ARG A 99 -2.06 -15.38 -20.13
C ARG A 99 -2.28 -14.91 -18.68
N PRO A 100 -2.63 -15.80 -17.74
CA PRO A 100 -2.71 -15.43 -16.34
C PRO A 100 -1.33 -14.95 -15.86
N SER A 101 -1.29 -13.78 -15.21
CA SER A 101 -0.07 -13.14 -14.70
C SER A 101 0.64 -13.97 -13.61
N VAL A 102 -0.08 -14.95 -13.06
CA VAL A 102 0.41 -15.92 -12.08
C VAL A 102 0.24 -17.30 -12.70
N GLN A 103 1.33 -18.07 -12.81
CA GLN A 103 1.23 -19.50 -13.14
C GLN A 103 0.59 -20.22 -11.96
N TYR A 104 -0.75 -20.32 -11.98
CA TYR A 104 -1.51 -21.11 -11.02
C TYR A 104 -1.11 -22.58 -11.21
N ILE A 105 -0.37 -23.14 -10.24
CA ILE A 105 -0.20 -24.59 -10.13
C ILE A 105 -1.56 -25.11 -9.62
N PRO A 106 -2.32 -25.89 -10.41
CA PRO A 106 -3.62 -26.35 -9.97
C PRO A 106 -3.45 -27.23 -8.73
N LEU A 107 -3.95 -26.75 -7.59
CA LEU A 107 -4.29 -27.62 -6.47
C LEU A 107 -5.22 -28.72 -6.99
N PRO A 108 -5.15 -29.95 -6.45
CA PRO A 108 -5.91 -31.09 -6.95
C PRO A 108 -7.40 -30.72 -7.03
N ILE A 109 -7.96 -30.92 -8.22
CA ILE A 109 -9.38 -30.68 -8.53
C ILE A 109 -10.18 -31.51 -7.53
N THR A 110 -10.85 -30.85 -6.58
CA THR A 110 -11.83 -31.55 -5.74
C THR A 110 -13.00 -31.94 -6.65
N PRO A 111 -13.37 -33.23 -6.76
CA PRO A 111 -14.48 -33.62 -7.61
C PRO A 111 -15.75 -32.91 -7.14
N LYS A 112 -16.44 -32.23 -8.07
CA LYS A 112 -17.78 -31.67 -7.80
C LYS A 112 -18.66 -32.81 -7.27
N GLN A 113 -19.18 -32.67 -6.05
CA GLN A 113 -20.23 -33.55 -5.57
C GLN A 113 -21.42 -33.43 -6.51
N ASN A 114 -21.82 -34.55 -7.11
CA ASN A 114 -23.02 -34.64 -7.91
C ASN A 114 -24.22 -34.23 -7.05
N GLU A 115 -24.89 -33.14 -7.42
CA GLU A 115 -26.23 -32.82 -6.94
C GLU A 115 -27.16 -33.97 -7.31
N LYS A 116 -27.57 -34.75 -6.31
CA LYS A 116 -28.62 -35.76 -6.47
C LYS A 116 -29.93 -35.03 -6.70
N LYS A 117 -30.58 -35.31 -7.83
CA LYS A 117 -32.00 -35.05 -8.06
C LYS A 117 -32.85 -35.91 -7.12
#